data_AF-A0A225USD0-F1
#
_entry.id   AF-A0A225USD0-F1
#
_cell.length_a   1.000
_cell.length_b   1.000
_cell.length_c   1.000
_cell.angle_alpha   90.00
_cell.angle_beta   90.00
_cell.angle_gamma   90.00
#
_symmetry.space_group_name_H-M   'P 1'
#
loop_
_entity.id
_entity.type
_entity.pdbx_description
1 polymer ?
#
loop_
_entity_poly.entity_id
_entity_poly.type
_entity_poly.pdbx_seq_one_letter_code
_entity_poly.pdbx_strand_id
1 'polypeptide(L)'
;TVSNLLVKDNTIVDSDNGIRIKTIIGLKGLVTNVTYQNNKLVNVKHAIVMHSDYNKTKGGYSGIPSSLVNITNIKIDGLFGSAKNLYNILANPDVVSNWEFKNIAVNATEIGKCIGGPSNVQC
;
A
#
# COMPACT_ATOMS: atom_id res chain seq x y z
N THR A 1 -8.65 6.92 13.56
CA THR A 1 -8.38 7.74 12.36
C THR A 1 -6.89 7.94 12.21
N VAL A 2 -6.39 7.92 10.97
CA VAL A 2 -5.05 8.36 10.58
C VAL A 2 -5.23 9.43 9.52
N SER A 3 -4.64 10.61 9.70
CA SER A 3 -4.71 11.68 8.72
C SER A 3 -3.43 12.51 8.69
N ASN A 4 -3.13 13.10 7.53
CA ASN A 4 -2.02 14.04 7.31
C ASN A 4 -0.63 13.45 7.68
N LEU A 5 -0.42 12.18 7.36
CA LEU A 5 0.84 11.49 7.60
C LEU A 5 1.80 11.73 6.44
N LEU A 6 3.02 12.18 6.73
CA LEU A 6 4.13 12.27 5.78
C LEU A 6 5.24 11.29 6.18
N VAL A 7 5.62 10.42 5.25
CA VAL A 7 6.74 9.48 5.40
C VAL A 7 7.70 9.70 4.25
N LYS A 8 8.85 10.31 4.53
CA LYS A 8 9.77 10.72 3.47
C LYS A 8 11.24 10.43 3.74
N ASP A 9 12.01 10.31 2.65
CA ASP A 9 13.47 10.20 2.65
C ASP A 9 14.02 9.00 3.45
N ASN A 10 13.23 7.92 3.55
CA ASN A 10 13.65 6.70 4.26
C ASN A 10 14.37 5.72 3.33
N THR A 11 15.22 4.89 3.91
CA THR A 11 15.73 3.67 3.26
C THR A 11 15.19 2.45 3.98
N ILE A 12 14.47 1.58 3.26
CA ILE A 12 13.89 0.33 3.77
C ILE A 12 14.74 -0.82 3.21
N VAL A 13 15.36 -1.60 4.10
CA VAL A 13 16.39 -2.59 3.76
C VAL A 13 15.97 -3.98 4.24
N ASP A 14 16.24 -5.02 3.45
CA ASP A 14 16.10 -6.44 3.80
C ASP A 14 14.75 -6.76 4.46
N SER A 15 13.68 -6.23 3.88
CA SER A 15 12.36 -6.20 4.50
C SER A 15 11.30 -6.89 3.64
N ASP A 16 10.32 -7.49 4.30
CA ASP A 16 9.18 -8.09 3.59
C ASP A 16 8.36 -7.04 2.82
N ASN A 17 8.23 -5.83 3.34
CA ASN A 17 7.37 -4.80 2.76
C ASN A 17 8.10 -3.46 2.73
N GLY A 18 7.93 -2.73 1.64
CA GLY A 18 8.28 -1.32 1.54
C GLY A 18 7.15 -0.48 2.14
N ILE A 19 6.39 0.21 1.28
CA ILE A 19 5.21 0.96 1.71
C ILE A 19 4.08 -0.02 2.00
N ARG A 20 3.48 0.06 3.19
CA ARG A 20 2.36 -0.80 3.57
C ARG A 20 1.25 -0.04 4.30
N ILE A 21 0.03 -0.14 3.76
CA ILE A 21 -1.21 0.19 4.46
C ILE A 21 -2.01 -1.11 4.63
N LYS A 22 -2.44 -1.39 5.86
CA LYS A 22 -3.29 -2.53 6.19
C LYS A 22 -4.42 -2.13 7.11
N THR A 23 -5.65 -2.50 6.78
CA THR A 23 -6.83 -2.20 7.61
C THR A 23 -7.54 -3.49 8.04
N ILE A 24 -8.09 -3.47 9.25
CA ILE A 24 -8.66 -4.66 9.90
C ILE A 24 -10.05 -4.94 9.33
N ILE A 25 -10.31 -6.20 8.95
CA ILE A 25 -11.62 -6.66 8.45
C ILE A 25 -12.78 -6.28 9.39
N GLY A 26 -13.93 -5.90 8.81
CA GLY A 26 -15.15 -5.56 9.54
C GLY A 26 -15.11 -4.25 10.34
N LEU A 27 -13.93 -3.63 10.51
CA LEU A 27 -13.83 -2.36 11.25
C LEU A 27 -14.06 -1.16 10.35
N LYS A 28 -14.62 -0.11 10.95
CA LYS A 28 -14.79 1.21 10.33
C LYS A 28 -13.67 2.15 10.77
N GLY A 29 -13.36 3.12 9.94
CA GLY A 29 -12.34 4.13 10.24
C GLY A 29 -12.00 4.99 9.04
N LEU A 30 -10.94 5.77 9.17
CA LEU A 30 -10.43 6.64 8.13
C LEU A 30 -8.90 6.63 8.13
N VAL A 31 -8.34 6.45 6.94
CA VAL A 31 -6.94 6.70 6.57
C VAL A 31 -6.98 7.69 5.40
N THR A 32 -6.50 8.91 5.59
CA THR A 32 -6.56 9.92 4.54
C THR A 32 -5.37 10.88 4.53
N ASN A 33 -5.09 11.50 3.39
CA ASN A 33 -4.01 12.47 3.22
C ASN A 33 -2.66 11.89 3.70
N VAL A 34 -2.33 10.68 3.23
CA VAL A 34 -1.06 10.03 3.55
C VAL A 34 -0.13 10.17 2.36
N THR A 35 1.05 10.72 2.58
CA THR A 35 2.08 10.92 1.56
C THR A 35 3.33 10.13 1.90
N TYR A 36 3.78 9.29 0.96
CA TYR A 36 5.09 8.65 0.96
C TYR A 36 5.94 9.32 -0.11
N GLN A 37 7.05 9.96 0.29
CA GLN A 37 7.86 10.75 -0.62
C GLN A 37 9.34 10.33 -0.64
N ASN A 38 9.92 10.15 -1.81
CA ASN A 38 11.36 9.92 -1.99
C ASN A 38 11.94 8.77 -1.11
N ASN A 39 11.22 7.66 -0.99
CA ASN A 39 11.67 6.52 -0.21
C ASN A 39 12.45 5.53 -1.10
N LYS A 40 13.54 4.97 -0.55
CA LYS A 40 14.40 3.98 -1.20
C LYS A 40 14.15 2.57 -0.66
N LEU A 41 14.06 1.59 -1.56
CA LEU A 41 13.98 0.17 -1.24
C LEU A 41 15.29 -0.55 -1.57
N VAL A 42 15.76 -1.40 -0.66
CA VAL A 42 16.95 -2.24 -0.88
C VAL A 42 16.58 -3.67 -0.49
N ASN A 43 16.54 -4.57 -1.47
CA ASN A 43 16.26 -5.98 -1.26
C ASN A 43 14.93 -6.22 -0.51
N VAL A 44 13.86 -5.61 -1.02
CA VAL A 44 12.52 -5.70 -0.41
C VAL A 44 11.66 -6.74 -1.11
N LYS A 45 10.82 -7.50 -0.39
CA LYS A 45 9.96 -8.51 -1.04
C LYS A 45 8.76 -7.89 -1.77
N HIS A 46 7.99 -7.02 -1.12
CA HIS A 46 6.84 -6.33 -1.72
C HIS A 46 7.01 -4.80 -1.63
N ALA A 47 7.13 -4.10 -2.76
CA ALA A 47 7.40 -2.67 -2.77
C ALA A 47 6.21 -1.85 -2.24
N ILE A 48 5.02 -2.09 -2.78
CA ILE A 48 3.78 -1.41 -2.38
C ILE A 48 2.74 -2.46 -1.98
N VAL A 49 2.25 -2.32 -0.74
CA VAL A 49 1.29 -3.24 -0.13
C VAL A 49 0.08 -2.46 0.36
N MET A 50 -1.09 -2.70 -0.24
CA MET A 50 -2.35 -2.08 0.17
C MET A 50 -3.39 -3.17 0.41
N HIS A 51 -3.70 -3.44 1.68
CA HIS A 51 -4.59 -4.52 2.07
C HIS A 51 -5.72 -4.03 2.95
N SER A 52 -6.93 -4.47 2.64
CA SER A 52 -8.14 -4.21 3.44
C SER A 52 -8.75 -5.50 4.00
N ASP A 53 -7.94 -6.55 4.06
CA ASP A 53 -8.30 -7.90 4.45
C ASP A 53 -7.49 -8.38 5.67
N TYR A 54 -6.89 -7.47 6.45
CA TYR A 54 -6.04 -7.86 7.59
C TYR A 54 -6.90 -8.44 8.73
N ASN A 55 -6.65 -9.70 9.06
CA ASN A 55 -7.27 -10.38 10.19
C ASN A 55 -6.30 -10.35 11.38
N LYS A 56 -6.65 -9.56 12.41
CA LYS A 56 -5.82 -9.38 13.61
C LYS A 56 -5.62 -10.69 14.39
N THR A 57 -6.65 -11.52 14.49
CA THR A 57 -6.60 -12.80 15.23
C THR A 57 -5.71 -13.83 14.53
N LYS A 58 -5.77 -13.90 13.19
CA LYS A 58 -4.88 -14.73 12.36
C LYS A 58 -3.45 -14.19 12.32
N GLY A 59 -3.27 -12.88 12.57
CA GLY A 59 -1.99 -12.19 12.39
C GLY A 59 -1.62 -11.96 10.93
N GLY A 60 -2.57 -12.04 9.98
CA GLY A 60 -2.29 -12.00 8.55
C GLY A 60 -3.50 -11.70 7.67
N TYR A 61 -3.32 -11.79 6.36
CA TYR A 61 -4.35 -11.49 5.37
C TYR A 61 -5.38 -12.63 5.26
N SER A 62 -6.67 -12.28 5.20
CA SER A 62 -7.77 -13.24 5.08
C SER A 62 -8.03 -13.68 3.63
N GLY A 63 -7.60 -12.89 2.64
CA GLY A 63 -7.96 -13.04 1.23
C GLY A 63 -9.33 -12.43 0.88
N ILE A 64 -10.04 -11.85 1.84
CA ILE A 64 -11.36 -11.24 1.66
C ILE A 64 -11.30 -9.79 2.15
N PRO A 65 -11.26 -8.79 1.25
CA PRO A 65 -11.16 -7.38 1.61
C PRO A 65 -12.49 -6.87 2.17
N SER A 66 -12.76 -7.12 3.45
CA SER A 66 -14.02 -6.75 4.12
C SER A 66 -13.86 -5.67 5.18
N SER A 67 -12.72 -4.99 5.23
CA SER A 67 -12.58 -3.76 6.01
C SER A 67 -13.53 -2.68 5.50
N LEU A 68 -14.09 -1.91 6.43
CA LEU A 68 -14.96 -0.76 6.19
C LEU A 68 -14.24 0.56 6.50
N VAL A 69 -12.90 0.53 6.55
CA VAL A 69 -12.06 1.71 6.74
C VAL A 69 -11.93 2.43 5.42
N ASN A 70 -12.32 3.70 5.35
CA ASN A 70 -12.10 4.53 4.18
C ASN A 70 -10.61 4.82 4.03
N ILE A 71 -10.01 4.48 2.89
CA ILE A 71 -8.60 4.72 2.56
C ILE A 71 -8.55 5.64 1.34
N THR A 72 -8.44 6.94 1.58
CA THR A 72 -8.59 7.96 0.53
C THR A 72 -7.38 8.88 0.45
N ASN A 73 -7.14 9.54 -0.68
CA ASN A 73 -6.10 10.57 -0.81
C ASN A 73 -4.71 10.04 -0.39
N ILE A 74 -4.29 8.93 -0.99
CA ILE A 74 -2.98 8.32 -0.74
C ILE A 74 -2.05 8.73 -1.86
N LYS A 75 -0.89 9.29 -1.52
CA LYS A 75 0.13 9.67 -2.49
C LYS A 75 1.42 8.90 -2.23
N ILE A 76 1.93 8.23 -3.26
CA ILE A 76 3.29 7.67 -3.30
C ILE A 76 4.02 8.39 -4.43
N ASP A 77 5.05 9.14 -4.11
CA ASP A 77 5.77 9.98 -5.08
C ASP A 77 7.28 9.88 -4.86
N GLY A 78 7.97 9.23 -5.79
CA GLY A 78 9.39 8.93 -5.65
C GLY A 78 9.62 7.70 -4.79
N LEU A 79 9.24 6.53 -5.30
CA LEU A 79 9.63 5.24 -4.71
C LEU A 79 10.63 4.57 -5.65
N PHE A 80 11.83 4.28 -5.17
CA PHE A 80 12.90 3.77 -6.03
C PHE A 80 13.74 2.70 -5.34
N GLY A 81 14.53 1.94 -6.11
CA GLY A 81 15.43 0.91 -5.60
C GLY A 81 15.07 -0.49 -6.08
N SER A 82 15.20 -1.52 -5.25
CA SER A 82 14.97 -2.92 -5.65
C SER A 82 13.90 -3.62 -4.81
N ALA A 83 13.04 -4.39 -5.49
CA ALA A 83 12.11 -5.28 -4.85
C ALA A 83 11.89 -6.58 -5.65
N LYS A 84 11.34 -7.63 -5.03
CA LYS A 84 10.87 -8.80 -5.79
C LYS A 84 9.57 -8.49 -6.53
N ASN A 85 8.59 -7.96 -5.84
CA ASN A 85 7.24 -7.75 -6.33
C ASN A 85 6.82 -6.29 -6.18
N LEU A 86 6.35 -5.66 -7.26
CA LEU A 86 6.01 -4.24 -7.26
C LEU A 86 4.71 -3.96 -6.51
N TYR A 87 3.63 -4.68 -6.82
CA TYR A 87 2.31 -4.48 -6.25
C TYR A 87 1.76 -5.74 -5.56
N ASN A 88 1.41 -5.60 -4.29
CA ASN A 88 0.60 -6.57 -3.56
C ASN A 88 -0.61 -5.85 -2.97
N ILE A 89 -1.66 -5.71 -3.79
CA ILE A 89 -2.84 -4.91 -3.49
C ILE A 89 -4.08 -5.78 -3.55
N LEU A 90 -4.79 -5.85 -2.42
CA LEU A 90 -6.13 -6.44 -2.28
C LEU A 90 -6.99 -5.53 -1.40
N ALA A 91 -7.72 -4.63 -2.08
CA ALA A 91 -8.53 -3.60 -1.45
C ALA A 91 -10.03 -3.84 -1.68
N ASN A 92 -10.84 -3.30 -0.78
CA ASN A 92 -12.28 -3.24 -0.92
C ASN A 92 -12.60 -2.02 -1.80
N PRO A 93 -13.12 -2.21 -3.02
CA PRO A 93 -13.34 -1.11 -3.96
C PRO A 93 -14.33 -0.06 -3.42
N ASP A 94 -15.21 -0.42 -2.49
CA ASP A 94 -16.23 0.47 -1.94
C ASP A 94 -15.68 1.52 -0.96
N VAL A 95 -14.44 1.35 -0.47
CA VAL A 95 -13.86 2.19 0.59
C VAL A 95 -12.53 2.85 0.18
N VAL A 96 -12.13 2.74 -1.09
CA VAL A 96 -10.87 3.30 -1.58
C VAL A 96 -11.11 4.32 -2.70
N SER A 97 -10.40 5.44 -2.65
CA SER A 97 -10.47 6.47 -3.70
C SER A 97 -9.22 7.36 -3.71
N ASN A 98 -8.98 8.04 -4.84
CA ASN A 98 -7.96 9.08 -4.97
C ASN A 98 -6.56 8.63 -4.53
N TRP A 99 -6.08 7.52 -5.09
CA TRP A 99 -4.70 7.09 -4.89
C TRP A 99 -3.85 7.59 -6.05
N GLU A 100 -2.66 8.08 -5.77
CA GLU A 100 -1.74 8.62 -6.76
C GLU A 100 -0.36 7.99 -6.57
N PHE A 101 0.05 7.14 -7.52
CA PHE A 101 1.39 6.57 -7.55
C PHE A 101 2.17 7.24 -8.69
N LYS A 102 3.20 8.01 -8.34
CA LYS A 102 4.04 8.79 -9.25
C LYS A 102 5.50 8.51 -9.00
N ASN A 103 6.31 8.63 -10.06
CA ASN A 103 7.76 8.48 -9.99
C ASN A 103 8.17 7.16 -9.31
N ILE A 104 7.51 6.05 -9.69
CA ILE A 104 7.80 4.71 -9.21
C ILE A 104 8.91 4.11 -10.08
N ALA A 105 10.14 4.16 -9.57
CA ALA A 105 11.36 3.68 -10.22
C ALA A 105 11.97 2.50 -9.44
N VAL A 106 11.15 1.48 -9.18
CA VAL A 106 11.57 0.26 -8.48
C VAL A 106 11.92 -0.81 -9.51
N ASN A 107 13.16 -1.32 -9.47
CA ASN A 107 13.57 -2.50 -10.20
C ASN A 107 12.94 -3.73 -9.53
N ALA A 108 11.76 -4.13 -10.04
CA ALA A 108 11.00 -5.27 -9.57
C ALA A 108 11.10 -6.45 -10.53
N THR A 109 11.23 -7.67 -9.99
CA THR A 109 11.24 -8.90 -10.82
C THR A 109 9.83 -9.34 -11.24
N GLU A 110 8.80 -8.86 -10.55
CA GLU A 110 7.39 -9.17 -10.80
C GLU A 110 6.55 -7.90 -10.64
N ILE A 111 5.55 -7.69 -11.51
CA ILE A 111 4.57 -6.61 -11.34
C ILE A 111 3.63 -6.90 -10.15
N GLY A 112 3.23 -8.15 -9.97
CA GLY A 112 2.38 -8.58 -8.86
C GLY A 112 0.88 -8.46 -9.13
N LYS A 113 0.08 -8.24 -8.08
CA LYS A 113 -1.38 -8.21 -8.13
C LYS A 113 -1.92 -6.86 -7.66
N CYS A 114 -2.92 -6.38 -8.39
CA CYS A 114 -3.60 -5.14 -8.10
C CYS A 114 -5.10 -5.31 -8.25
N ILE A 115 -5.78 -5.56 -7.12
CA ILE A 115 -7.21 -5.91 -7.08
C ILE A 115 -7.95 -4.95 -6.14
N GLY A 116 -9.04 -4.39 -6.64
CA GLY A 116 -9.98 -3.56 -5.87
C GLY A 116 -9.43 -2.19 -5.45
N GLY A 117 -8.31 -1.74 -6.04
CA GLY A 117 -7.85 -0.35 -5.92
C GLY A 117 -8.68 0.63 -6.76
N PRO A 118 -8.50 1.96 -6.57
CA PRO A 118 -9.15 2.97 -7.38
C PRO A 118 -8.75 2.86 -8.87
N SER A 119 -9.69 3.15 -9.78
CA SER A 119 -9.50 3.02 -11.24
C SER A 119 -8.37 3.87 -11.81
N ASN A 120 -7.97 4.94 -11.12
CA ASN A 120 -6.91 5.85 -11.56
C ASN A 120 -5.50 5.36 -11.18
N VAL A 121 -5.38 4.25 -10.44
CA VAL A 121 -4.10 3.58 -10.19
C VAL A 121 -3.88 2.54 -11.28
N GLN A 122 -2.95 2.84 -12.19
CA GLN A 122 -2.47 1.86 -13.17
C GLN A 122 -1.33 1.06 -12.54
N CYS A 123 -1.69 -0.13 -12.10
CA CYS A 123 -0.79 -1.27 -12.01
C CYS A 123 -0.77 -1.97 -13.38
#